data_AF-A0A2I7K8Q1-F1
#
_entry.id   AF-A0A2I7K8Q1-F1
#
_cell.length_a   1.000
_cell.length_b   1.000
_cell.length_c   1.000
_cell.angle_alpha   90.00
_cell.angle_beta   90.00
_cell.angle_gamma   90.00
#
_symmetry.space_group_name_H-M   'P 1'
#
loop_
_entity.id
_entity.type
_entity.pdbx_description
1 polymer ?
#
loop_
_entity_poly.entity_id
_entity_poly.type
_entity_poly.pdbx_seq_one_letter_code
_entity_poly.pdbx_strand_id
1 'polypeptide(L)'
;MTIAFPNGFNCPLYTRAVLLMRNRHFADAEQVMRSSLAYEGETALSYHYLAEIVASRPGRIGEAITLQETALSLAPSNSVFIAALGSRLKDGGFDRQALETLETALSIDENSPIALPLIMRLRRKFLAWESAAQEQRCLESVKQAGHTPDPLALLTYLDDPQVQLDNARLRAPKPKRAKLTPHDPGAKIRIGYFSSDFYEHPTMHLFRGALKAHDREKFEFFVYDLLPKDRSEESAFVREFADHYRVVSDLTAEAIANLSVRDKVDIAIDLKGDTFASKQEIFAHGAAPVQVSFLGFPGTTGMDMIDYMIADHVTIPEGAERYYSETILRLPNCYQPNSNCRHVPEVRNTRSDYNLPQDKFVFANLNNTYKVGPREFATWMKILKRTPESVLLFYMGKDDLCDVIAQKTEAHGVDPDRIIPCGALPQADHLDRIAQVDLCLDCFSYNAHTTASDALWAGVPILTLAGKQFAARVASSILSAAHLPDLSVKSEELFIDKAVSLAKNPDEMMRIKHHLREQRFALPLFDTEAWTRDFENALHQIYHETQSAAGS
;
A
#
# COMPACT_ATOMS: atom_id res chain seq x y z
N MET A 1 4.83 36.69 -7.97
CA MET A 1 4.75 37.86 -8.87
C MET A 1 3.90 37.46 -10.08
N THR A 2 2.78 38.13 -10.31
CA THR A 2 1.92 37.91 -11.48
C THR A 2 2.53 38.60 -12.69
N ILE A 3 2.95 37.82 -13.68
CA ILE A 3 3.06 38.33 -15.05
C ILE A 3 1.62 38.64 -15.47
N ALA A 4 1.30 39.92 -15.63
CA ALA A 4 -0.02 40.34 -16.07
C ALA A 4 -0.29 39.79 -17.48
N PHE A 5 -1.52 39.36 -17.75
CA PHE A 5 -1.93 39.00 -19.11
C PHE A 5 -1.71 40.21 -20.05
N PRO A 6 -1.16 40.00 -21.25
CA PRO A 6 -0.92 41.06 -22.23
C PRO A 6 -2.12 41.96 -22.52
N ASN A 7 -3.35 41.44 -22.37
CA ASN A 7 -4.61 42.14 -22.71
C ASN A 7 -5.38 42.69 -21.49
N GLY A 8 -4.77 42.77 -20.31
CA GLY A 8 -5.42 43.25 -19.08
C GLY A 8 -6.21 42.17 -18.31
N PHE A 9 -6.96 42.55 -17.28
CA PHE A 9 -7.56 41.65 -16.28
C PHE A 9 -8.77 40.81 -16.76
N ASN A 10 -9.23 40.97 -18.01
CA ASN A 10 -10.36 40.21 -18.54
C ASN A 10 -9.87 39.01 -19.37
N CYS A 11 -9.77 37.84 -18.72
CA CYS A 11 -9.30 36.59 -19.33
C CYS A 11 -10.42 35.53 -19.31
N PRO A 12 -11.51 35.72 -20.09
CA PRO A 12 -12.67 34.84 -20.05
C PRO A 12 -12.35 33.39 -20.43
N LEU A 13 -11.40 33.14 -21.33
CA LEU A 13 -10.99 31.78 -21.70
C LEU A 13 -10.24 31.12 -20.54
N TYR A 14 -9.27 31.80 -19.94
CA TYR A 14 -8.58 31.30 -18.75
C TYR A 14 -9.57 30.95 -17.63
N THR A 15 -10.46 31.87 -17.26
CA THR A 15 -11.45 31.64 -16.20
C THR A 15 -12.38 30.47 -16.53
N ARG A 16 -12.83 30.36 -17.79
CA ARG A 16 -13.65 29.24 -18.25
C ARG A 16 -12.88 27.91 -18.19
N ALA A 17 -11.62 27.88 -18.61
CA ALA A 17 -10.80 26.68 -18.55
C ALA A 17 -10.60 26.18 -17.11
N VAL A 18 -10.32 27.09 -16.16
CA VAL A 18 -10.20 26.75 -14.74
C VAL A 18 -11.52 26.23 -14.17
N LEU A 19 -12.66 26.81 -14.57
CA LEU A 19 -13.98 26.31 -14.17
C LEU A 19 -14.26 24.90 -14.71
N LEU A 20 -13.94 24.65 -15.99
CA LEU A 20 -14.08 23.32 -16.60
C LEU A 20 -13.18 22.29 -15.88
N MET A 21 -11.94 22.66 -15.58
CA MET A 21 -11.00 21.82 -14.83
C MET A 21 -11.55 21.47 -13.44
N ARG A 22 -12.04 22.46 -12.69
CA ARG A 22 -12.65 22.25 -11.35
C ARG A 22 -13.87 21.33 -11.40
N ASN A 23 -14.61 21.34 -12.51
CA ASN A 23 -15.72 20.43 -12.77
C ASN A 23 -15.28 19.10 -13.42
N ARG A 24 -13.97 18.82 -13.49
CA ARG A 24 -13.38 17.61 -14.08
C ARG A 24 -13.68 17.39 -15.57
N HIS A 25 -14.04 18.45 -16.30
CA HIS A 25 -14.20 18.41 -17.76
C HIS A 25 -12.85 18.65 -18.44
N PHE A 26 -11.89 17.75 -18.22
CA PHE A 26 -10.48 17.99 -18.56
C PHE A 26 -10.20 18.13 -20.07
N ALA A 27 -10.92 17.40 -20.92
CA ALA A 27 -10.75 17.52 -22.37
C ALA A 27 -11.13 18.92 -22.88
N ASP A 28 -12.29 19.42 -22.45
CA ASP A 28 -12.75 20.78 -22.79
C ASP A 28 -11.86 21.84 -22.14
N ALA A 29 -11.48 21.63 -20.87
CA ALA A 29 -10.60 22.54 -20.14
C ALA A 29 -9.27 22.72 -20.87
N GLU A 30 -8.69 21.64 -21.40
CA GLU A 30 -7.43 21.67 -22.12
C GLU A 30 -7.55 22.52 -23.39
N GLN A 31 -8.60 22.28 -24.19
CA GLN A 31 -8.82 23.03 -25.42
C GLN A 31 -8.96 24.53 -25.13
N VAL A 32 -9.76 24.89 -24.12
CA VAL A 32 -10.00 26.28 -23.74
C VAL A 32 -8.73 26.92 -23.16
N MET A 33 -7.96 26.20 -22.34
CA MET A 33 -6.71 26.72 -21.76
C MET A 33 -5.65 26.99 -22.83
N ARG A 34 -5.52 26.12 -23.84
CA ARG A 34 -4.63 26.36 -24.99
C ARG A 34 -5.07 27.56 -25.83
N SER A 35 -6.39 27.76 -26.00
CA SER A 35 -6.90 28.98 -26.64
C SER A 35 -6.59 30.23 -25.81
N SER A 36 -6.69 30.16 -24.47
CA SER A 36 -6.29 31.26 -23.59
C SER A 36 -4.81 31.62 -23.80
N LEU A 37 -3.91 30.63 -23.80
CA LEU A 37 -2.48 30.87 -24.08
C LEU A 37 -2.26 31.58 -25.42
N ALA A 38 -2.99 31.19 -26.47
CA ALA A 38 -2.84 31.75 -27.81
C ALA A 38 -3.42 33.17 -27.97
N TYR A 39 -4.55 33.48 -27.33
CA TYR A 39 -5.30 34.73 -27.59
C TYR A 39 -5.29 35.72 -26.43
N GLU A 40 -5.18 35.24 -25.20
CA GLU A 40 -5.15 36.07 -23.98
C GLU A 40 -3.73 36.25 -23.44
N GLY A 41 -2.81 35.36 -23.85
CA GLY A 41 -1.37 35.46 -23.63
C GLY A 41 -0.80 34.42 -22.68
N GLU A 42 0.51 34.26 -22.75
CA GLU A 42 1.26 33.30 -21.96
C GLU A 42 1.55 33.83 -20.55
N THR A 43 1.09 33.09 -19.54
CA THR A 43 1.39 33.39 -18.14
C THR A 43 1.82 32.12 -17.41
N ALA A 44 2.61 32.28 -16.35
CA ALA A 44 3.00 31.17 -15.50
C ALA A 44 1.79 30.40 -14.92
N LEU A 45 0.70 31.11 -14.61
CA LEU A 45 -0.56 30.50 -14.13
C LEU A 45 -1.24 29.66 -15.21
N SER A 46 -1.31 30.16 -16.45
CA SER A 46 -1.90 29.41 -17.57
C SER A 46 -1.16 28.09 -17.82
N TYR A 47 0.18 28.12 -17.78
CA TYR A 47 1.00 26.91 -17.91
C TYR A 47 0.84 25.95 -16.72
N HIS A 48 0.80 26.45 -15.49
CA HIS A 48 0.58 25.65 -14.29
C HIS A 48 -0.76 24.89 -14.33
N TYR A 49 -1.85 25.59 -14.65
CA TYR A 49 -3.17 24.95 -14.76
C TYR A 49 -3.28 24.04 -15.99
N LEU A 50 -2.62 24.38 -17.11
CA LEU A 50 -2.55 23.46 -18.26
C LEU A 50 -1.80 22.18 -17.90
N ALA A 51 -0.69 22.27 -17.16
CA ALA A 51 0.02 21.10 -16.65
C ALA A 51 -0.89 20.24 -15.77
N GLU A 52 -1.69 20.85 -14.90
CA GLU A 52 -2.68 20.14 -14.08
C GLU A 52 -3.72 19.40 -14.91
N ILE A 53 -4.32 20.09 -15.88
CA ILE A 53 -5.30 19.52 -16.81
C ILE A 53 -4.69 18.35 -17.58
N VAL A 54 -3.49 18.51 -18.15
CA VAL A 54 -2.85 17.49 -18.98
C VAL A 54 -2.50 16.26 -18.16
N ALA A 55 -1.99 16.41 -16.93
CA ALA A 55 -1.63 15.25 -16.11
C ALA A 55 -2.84 14.46 -15.57
N SER A 56 -4.06 15.02 -15.62
CA SER A 56 -5.28 14.26 -15.30
C SER A 56 -5.59 13.16 -16.34
N ARG A 57 -4.91 13.18 -17.49
CA ARG A 57 -5.11 12.25 -18.59
C ARG A 57 -3.99 11.19 -18.60
N PRO A 58 -4.33 9.89 -18.69
CA PRO A 58 -3.34 8.82 -18.74
C PRO A 58 -2.31 9.03 -19.86
N GLY A 59 -1.05 8.70 -19.59
CA GLY A 59 0.03 8.69 -20.58
C GLY A 59 0.61 10.05 -20.98
N ARG A 60 0.16 11.16 -20.39
CA ARG A 60 0.60 12.53 -20.75
C ARG A 60 1.44 13.23 -19.68
N ILE A 61 1.99 12.48 -18.74
CA ILE A 61 2.75 13.05 -17.62
C ILE A 61 4.01 13.79 -18.07
N GLY A 62 4.70 13.31 -19.11
CA GLY A 62 5.88 13.98 -19.66
C GLY A 62 5.58 15.39 -20.16
N GLU A 63 4.45 15.57 -20.85
CA GLU A 63 3.99 16.89 -21.30
C GLU A 63 3.62 17.79 -20.12
N ALA A 64 2.94 17.25 -19.12
CA ALA A 64 2.60 18.00 -17.91
C ALA A 64 3.85 18.49 -17.16
N ILE A 65 4.93 17.70 -17.13
CA ILE A 65 6.23 18.13 -16.56
C ILE A 65 6.78 19.32 -17.35
N THR A 66 6.87 19.23 -18.68
CA THR A 66 7.38 20.34 -19.52
C THR A 66 6.55 21.62 -19.38
N LEU A 67 5.23 21.49 -19.29
CA LEU A 67 4.34 22.64 -19.07
C LEU A 67 4.60 23.28 -17.69
N GLN A 68 4.81 22.46 -16.66
CA GLN A 68 5.10 22.95 -15.32
C GLN A 68 6.50 23.58 -15.21
N GLU A 69 7.49 23.06 -15.93
CA GLU A 69 8.82 23.67 -16.09
C GLU A 69 8.72 25.04 -16.78
N THR A 70 7.84 25.17 -17.77
CA THR A 70 7.56 26.46 -18.44
C THR A 70 6.90 27.46 -17.48
N ALA A 71 5.96 27.00 -16.65
CA ALA A 71 5.40 27.85 -15.58
C ALA A 71 6.49 28.33 -14.61
N LEU A 72 7.42 27.45 -14.25
CA LEU A 72 8.52 27.75 -13.34
C LEU A 72 9.55 28.70 -13.98
N SER A 73 9.88 28.56 -15.26
CA SER A 73 10.83 29.47 -15.94
C SER A 73 10.33 30.92 -15.97
N LEU A 74 9.01 31.11 -16.07
CA LEU A 74 8.35 32.40 -16.00
C LEU A 74 8.24 32.96 -14.56
N ALA A 75 8.29 32.11 -13.53
CA ALA A 75 8.27 32.52 -12.13
C ALA A 75 9.17 31.63 -11.24
N PRO A 76 10.52 31.75 -11.35
CA PRO A 76 11.47 30.77 -10.80
C PRO A 76 11.47 30.58 -9.29
N SER A 77 11.01 31.57 -8.53
CA SER A 77 11.01 31.55 -7.07
C SER A 77 9.62 31.25 -6.47
N ASN A 78 8.66 30.83 -7.28
CA ASN A 78 7.31 30.54 -6.80
C ASN A 78 7.25 29.13 -6.17
N SER A 79 7.13 29.06 -4.85
CA SER A 79 7.08 27.79 -4.09
C SER A 79 5.97 26.86 -4.56
N VAL A 80 4.81 27.39 -4.96
CA VAL A 80 3.68 26.59 -5.46
C VAL A 80 4.04 25.90 -6.78
N PHE A 81 4.74 26.59 -7.68
CA PHE A 81 5.14 26.01 -8.97
C PHE A 81 6.27 25.00 -8.83
N ILE A 82 7.21 25.23 -7.90
CA ILE A 82 8.23 24.26 -7.55
C ILE A 82 7.56 23.00 -6.95
N ALA A 83 6.66 23.17 -5.99
CA ALA A 83 5.94 22.05 -5.37
C ALA A 83 5.10 21.27 -6.40
N ALA A 84 4.42 21.98 -7.30
CA ALA A 84 3.66 21.37 -8.39
C ALA A 84 4.57 20.57 -9.34
N LEU A 85 5.76 21.08 -9.68
CA LEU A 85 6.75 20.33 -10.47
C LEU A 85 7.16 19.04 -9.76
N GLY A 86 7.47 19.12 -8.47
CA GLY A 86 7.77 17.95 -7.64
C GLY A 86 6.65 16.91 -7.64
N SER A 87 5.38 17.34 -7.58
CA SER A 87 4.22 16.45 -7.72
C SER A 87 4.19 15.75 -9.08
N ARG A 88 4.41 16.48 -10.19
CA ARG A 88 4.40 15.87 -11.54
C ARG A 88 5.57 14.94 -11.77
N LEU A 89 6.75 15.28 -11.26
CA LEU A 89 7.92 14.41 -11.29
C LEU A 89 7.64 13.08 -10.56
N LYS A 90 7.02 13.15 -9.38
CA LYS A 90 6.60 11.96 -8.63
C LYS A 90 5.61 11.12 -9.44
N ASP A 91 4.58 11.74 -10.01
CA ASP A 91 3.58 11.02 -10.82
C ASP A 91 4.20 10.43 -12.10
N GLY A 92 5.28 11.03 -12.62
CA GLY A 92 6.08 10.52 -13.72
C GLY A 92 7.09 9.42 -13.33
N GLY A 93 7.19 9.07 -12.04
CA GLY A 93 8.13 8.08 -11.53
C GLY A 93 9.56 8.61 -11.34
N PHE A 94 9.79 9.91 -11.47
CA PHE A 94 11.07 10.59 -11.24
C PHE A 94 11.27 10.93 -9.76
N ASP A 95 11.10 9.94 -8.89
CA ASP A 95 10.96 10.14 -7.44
C ASP A 95 12.16 10.85 -6.78
N ARG A 96 13.39 10.64 -7.27
CA ARG A 96 14.58 11.32 -6.71
C ARG A 96 14.58 12.81 -7.03
N GLN A 97 14.28 13.17 -8.29
CA GLN A 97 14.13 14.58 -8.68
C GLN A 97 12.93 15.23 -7.98
N ALA A 98 11.85 14.46 -7.80
CA ALA A 98 10.69 14.92 -7.03
C ALA A 98 11.09 15.24 -5.58
N LEU A 99 11.85 14.38 -4.91
CA LEU A 99 12.36 14.64 -3.56
C LEU A 99 13.14 15.96 -3.50
N GLU A 100 14.16 16.12 -4.35
CA GLU A 100 15.00 17.32 -4.40
C GLU A 100 14.19 18.61 -4.68
N THR A 101 13.24 18.52 -5.61
CA THR A 101 12.35 19.64 -5.97
C THR A 101 11.41 20.00 -4.82
N LEU A 102 10.85 19.01 -4.13
CA LEU A 102 9.93 19.25 -3.01
C LEU A 102 10.67 19.76 -1.76
N GLU A 103 11.90 19.31 -1.50
CA GLU A 103 12.76 19.91 -0.46
C GLU A 103 13.03 21.39 -0.77
N THR A 104 13.29 21.70 -2.04
CA THR A 104 13.47 23.09 -2.47
C THR A 104 12.19 23.91 -2.21
N ALA A 105 11.02 23.37 -2.55
CA ALA A 105 9.75 24.05 -2.27
C ALA A 105 9.54 24.30 -0.77
N LEU A 106 9.84 23.32 0.09
CA LEU A 106 9.67 23.42 1.54
C LEU A 106 10.69 24.35 2.20
N SER A 107 11.86 24.57 1.58
CA SER A 107 12.80 25.59 2.07
C SER A 107 12.31 27.03 1.84
N ILE A 108 11.36 27.22 0.92
CA ILE A 108 10.73 28.53 0.63
C ILE A 108 9.40 28.68 1.38
N ASP A 109 8.58 27.62 1.41
CA ASP A 109 7.30 27.56 2.11
C ASP A 109 7.17 26.22 2.86
N GLU A 110 7.49 26.25 4.14
CA GLU A 110 7.46 25.07 5.02
C GLU A 110 6.05 24.48 5.19
N ASN A 111 4.99 25.23 4.88
CA ASN A 111 3.59 24.82 5.03
C ASN A 111 2.91 24.48 3.69
N SER A 112 3.71 24.27 2.65
CA SER A 112 3.22 24.03 1.29
C SER A 112 2.16 22.91 1.23
N PRO A 113 0.94 23.19 0.73
CA PRO A 113 -0.15 22.21 0.64
C PRO A 113 0.14 21.07 -0.33
N ILE A 114 1.04 21.30 -1.28
CA ILE A 114 1.42 20.31 -2.30
C ILE A 114 2.62 19.50 -1.81
N ALA A 115 3.63 20.15 -1.24
CA ALA A 115 4.89 19.46 -0.92
C ALA A 115 4.81 18.62 0.35
N LEU A 116 4.18 19.13 1.42
CA LEU A 116 4.15 18.44 2.72
C LEU A 116 3.54 17.02 2.66
N PRO A 117 2.39 16.78 2.00
CA PRO A 117 1.83 15.43 1.94
C PRO A 117 2.69 14.44 1.15
N LEU A 118 3.50 14.93 0.20
CA LEU A 118 4.31 14.10 -0.69
C LEU A 118 5.70 13.80 -0.12
N ILE A 119 6.29 14.76 0.61
CA ILE A 119 7.67 14.67 1.08
C ILE A 119 7.87 13.52 2.07
N MET A 120 6.86 13.24 2.91
CA MET A 120 6.93 12.20 3.94
C MET A 120 7.30 10.84 3.33
N ARG A 121 6.55 10.42 2.30
CA ARG A 121 6.79 9.13 1.64
C ARG A 121 8.14 9.11 0.93
N LEU A 122 8.53 10.19 0.26
CA LEU A 122 9.78 10.27 -0.50
C LEU A 122 11.01 10.28 0.41
N ARG A 123 10.98 11.02 1.53
CA ARG A 123 12.03 10.98 2.54
C ARG A 123 12.25 9.57 3.07
N ARG A 124 11.18 8.86 3.42
CA ARG A 124 11.29 7.45 3.83
C ARG A 124 11.83 6.56 2.71
N LYS A 125 11.31 6.69 1.48
CA LYS A 125 11.76 5.90 0.32
C LYS A 125 13.27 6.00 0.07
N PHE A 126 13.83 7.21 0.12
CA PHE A 126 15.26 7.45 -0.12
C PHE A 126 16.09 7.50 1.17
N LEU A 127 15.50 7.11 2.30
CA LEU A 127 16.14 7.19 3.62
C LEU A 127 16.66 8.61 3.95
N ALA A 128 16.07 9.66 3.39
CA ALA A 128 16.44 11.05 3.62
C ALA A 128 15.88 11.64 4.92
N TRP A 129 15.32 10.82 5.82
CA TRP A 129 14.98 11.24 7.17
C TRP A 129 16.25 11.49 8.01
N GLU A 130 16.18 12.42 8.95
CA GLU A 130 17.27 12.77 9.86
C GLU A 130 17.07 12.17 11.26
N SER A 131 15.87 12.29 11.80
CA SER A 131 15.53 11.88 13.16
C SER A 131 14.03 11.70 13.35
N ALA A 132 13.63 10.99 14.40
CA ALA A 132 12.23 10.85 14.77
C ALA A 132 11.57 12.22 15.08
N ALA A 133 12.34 13.18 15.61
CA ALA A 133 11.85 14.53 15.88
C ALA A 133 11.55 15.32 14.60
N GLN A 134 12.33 15.13 13.52
CA GLN A 134 12.05 15.73 12.21
C GLN A 134 10.71 15.23 11.67
N GLU A 135 10.48 13.92 11.76
CA GLU A 135 9.26 13.30 11.28
C GLU A 135 8.03 13.72 12.06
N GLN A 136 8.16 13.80 13.39
CA GLN A 136 7.09 14.29 14.26
C GLN A 136 6.71 15.74 13.92
N ARG A 137 7.69 16.63 13.75
CA ARG A 137 7.42 18.02 13.32
C ARG A 137 6.72 18.08 11.97
N CYS A 138 7.16 17.28 11.00
CA CYS A 138 6.53 17.23 9.67
C CYS A 138 5.05 16.81 9.76
N LEU A 139 4.74 15.79 10.56
CA LEU A 139 3.36 15.35 10.80
C LEU A 139 2.53 16.43 11.51
N GLU A 140 3.11 17.14 12.48
CA GLU A 140 2.46 18.26 13.15
C GLU A 140 2.16 19.41 12.20
N SER A 141 3.10 19.78 11.32
CA SER A 141 2.88 20.80 10.28
C SER A 141 1.75 20.42 9.33
N VAL A 142 1.71 19.16 8.86
CA VAL A 142 0.61 18.65 8.03
C VAL A 142 -0.74 18.82 8.73
N LYS A 143 -0.82 18.44 10.02
CA LYS A 143 -2.04 18.56 10.83
C LYS A 143 -2.45 20.01 11.06
N GLN A 144 -1.52 20.88 11.46
CA GLN A 144 -1.79 22.29 11.75
C GLN A 144 -2.24 23.07 10.52
N ALA A 145 -1.68 22.74 9.35
CA ALA A 145 -2.06 23.36 8.09
C ALA A 145 -3.40 22.81 7.51
N GLY A 146 -4.01 21.82 8.17
CA GLY A 146 -5.25 21.20 7.72
C GLY A 146 -5.11 20.33 6.47
N HIS A 147 -3.88 19.88 6.15
CA HIS A 147 -3.62 19.04 5.00
C HIS A 147 -3.92 17.57 5.33
N THR A 148 -4.46 16.83 4.37
CA THR A 148 -4.69 15.38 4.51
C THR A 148 -3.46 14.61 4.02
N PRO A 149 -2.70 13.93 4.90
CA PRO A 149 -1.59 13.10 4.47
C PRO A 149 -2.06 11.93 3.60
N ASP A 150 -1.16 11.44 2.74
CA ASP A 150 -1.32 10.15 2.07
C ASP A 150 -1.52 9.04 3.14
N PRO A 151 -2.59 8.24 3.07
CA PRO A 151 -2.89 7.26 4.12
C PRO A 151 -1.81 6.19 4.25
N LEU A 152 -1.25 5.71 3.14
CA LEU A 152 -0.16 4.73 3.19
C LEU A 152 1.10 5.32 3.85
N ALA A 153 1.42 6.59 3.60
CA ALA A 153 2.49 7.28 4.30
C ALA A 153 2.14 7.46 5.79
N LEU A 154 0.91 7.86 6.14
CA LEU A 154 0.51 8.06 7.53
C LEU A 154 0.70 6.80 8.38
N LEU A 155 0.40 5.62 7.82
CA LEU A 155 0.62 4.32 8.47
C LEU A 155 2.09 4.05 8.83
N THR A 156 3.06 4.59 8.08
CA THR A 156 4.50 4.38 8.38
C THR A 156 5.04 5.33 9.44
N TYR A 157 4.37 6.46 9.67
CA TYR A 157 4.79 7.48 10.63
C TYR A 157 4.17 7.31 12.00
N LEU A 158 2.91 6.87 12.07
CA LEU A 158 2.14 6.85 13.31
C LEU A 158 1.40 5.52 13.50
N ASP A 159 1.47 5.00 14.72
CA ASP A 159 0.67 3.87 15.20
C ASP A 159 -0.46 4.39 16.10
N ASP A 160 -1.48 4.98 15.47
CA ASP A 160 -2.66 5.53 16.14
C ASP A 160 -3.92 5.30 15.29
N PRO A 161 -4.74 4.29 15.60
CA PRO A 161 -5.89 3.94 14.80
C PRO A 161 -6.98 5.02 14.78
N GLN A 162 -7.06 5.91 15.78
CA GLN A 162 -8.01 7.03 15.75
C GLN A 162 -7.62 8.04 14.67
N VAL A 163 -6.33 8.39 14.61
CA VAL A 163 -5.82 9.31 13.59
C VAL A 163 -5.97 8.72 12.19
N GLN A 164 -5.82 7.39 12.04
CA GLN A 164 -6.10 6.73 10.75
C GLN A 164 -7.58 6.87 10.36
N LEU A 165 -8.52 6.66 11.29
CA LEU A 165 -9.95 6.81 11.03
C LEU A 165 -10.33 8.24 10.65
N ASP A 166 -9.80 9.23 11.38
CA ASP A 166 -10.08 10.64 11.12
C ASP A 166 -9.59 11.04 9.73
N ASN A 167 -8.37 10.62 9.35
CA ASN A 167 -7.84 10.86 8.01
C ASN A 167 -8.66 10.14 6.93
N ALA A 168 -9.05 8.90 7.16
CA ALA A 168 -9.87 8.13 6.22
C ALA A 168 -11.23 8.80 5.98
N ARG A 169 -11.93 9.24 7.04
CA ARG A 169 -13.23 9.94 6.93
C ARG A 169 -13.16 11.27 6.19
N LEU A 170 -12.06 12.00 6.32
CA LEU A 170 -11.84 13.25 5.59
C LEU A 170 -11.71 13.01 4.08
N ARG A 171 -11.08 11.89 3.70
CA ARG A 171 -10.80 11.52 2.31
C ARG A 171 -11.91 10.68 1.67
N ALA A 172 -12.71 9.99 2.48
CA ALA A 172 -13.73 9.06 2.05
C ALA A 172 -14.71 9.72 1.05
N PRO A 173 -14.90 9.12 -0.14
CA PRO A 173 -15.91 9.59 -1.09
C PRO A 173 -17.30 9.63 -0.46
N LYS A 174 -17.99 10.76 -0.64
CA LYS A 174 -19.35 10.91 -0.11
C LYS A 174 -20.34 10.03 -0.87
N PRO A 175 -21.31 9.38 -0.19
CA PRO A 175 -22.35 8.59 -0.83
C PRO A 175 -23.05 9.39 -1.94
N LYS A 176 -23.21 8.76 -3.10
CA LYS A 176 -23.91 9.32 -4.27
C LYS A 176 -25.28 8.68 -4.50
N ARG A 177 -25.56 7.58 -3.79
CA ARG A 177 -26.80 6.83 -3.85
C ARG A 177 -27.12 6.24 -2.48
N ALA A 178 -28.39 5.96 -2.22
CA ALA A 178 -28.78 5.10 -1.10
C ALA A 178 -28.26 3.67 -1.30
N LYS A 179 -28.09 2.93 -0.20
CA LYS A 179 -27.73 1.50 -0.24
C LYS A 179 -28.74 0.73 -1.09
N LEU A 180 -28.24 -0.23 -1.85
CA LEU A 180 -29.06 -1.03 -2.75
C LEU A 180 -29.83 -2.08 -1.97
N THR A 181 -31.06 -2.33 -2.37
CA THR A 181 -31.82 -3.48 -1.88
C THR A 181 -31.32 -4.75 -2.56
N PRO A 182 -31.20 -5.86 -1.81
CA PRO A 182 -30.90 -7.17 -2.41
C PRO A 182 -31.92 -7.53 -3.48
N HIS A 183 -31.48 -8.20 -4.53
CA HIS A 183 -32.39 -8.83 -5.47
C HIS A 183 -32.81 -10.21 -4.97
N ASP A 184 -33.85 -10.78 -5.58
CA ASP A 184 -34.30 -12.14 -5.29
C ASP A 184 -33.12 -13.13 -5.33
N PRO A 185 -33.01 -14.05 -4.34
CA PRO A 185 -31.93 -15.01 -4.29
C PRO A 185 -31.82 -15.86 -5.57
N GLY A 186 -30.60 -15.97 -6.09
CA GLY A 186 -30.26 -16.84 -7.20
C GLY A 186 -29.84 -18.25 -6.75
N ALA A 187 -29.49 -19.10 -7.72
CA ALA A 187 -28.92 -20.42 -7.43
C ALA A 187 -27.49 -20.35 -6.85
N LYS A 188 -26.76 -19.26 -7.15
CA LYS A 188 -25.40 -18.98 -6.67
C LYS A 188 -25.31 -17.54 -6.18
N ILE A 189 -24.43 -17.29 -5.22
CA ILE A 189 -24.10 -15.94 -4.74
C ILE A 189 -23.08 -15.31 -5.70
N ARG A 190 -23.36 -14.11 -6.18
CA ARG A 190 -22.52 -13.39 -7.14
C ARG A 190 -21.53 -12.48 -6.42
N ILE A 191 -20.24 -12.80 -6.58
CA ILE A 191 -19.14 -12.05 -5.95
C ILE A 191 -18.44 -11.21 -7.01
N GLY A 192 -18.28 -9.91 -6.76
CA GLY A 192 -17.52 -8.99 -7.61
C GLY A 192 -16.20 -8.60 -6.95
N TYR A 193 -15.07 -8.98 -7.53
CA TYR A 193 -13.75 -8.52 -7.09
C TYR A 193 -13.30 -7.29 -7.90
N PHE A 194 -12.97 -6.19 -7.23
CA PHE A 194 -12.55 -4.94 -7.86
C PHE A 194 -11.08 -4.66 -7.53
N SER A 195 -10.22 -4.62 -8.56
CA SER A 195 -8.80 -4.33 -8.35
C SER A 195 -8.09 -3.80 -9.58
N SER A 196 -6.99 -3.07 -9.36
CA SER A 196 -5.97 -2.76 -10.37
C SER A 196 -4.80 -3.76 -10.37
N ASP A 197 -4.86 -4.77 -9.50
CA ASP A 197 -3.69 -5.55 -9.09
C ASP A 197 -3.74 -7.01 -9.57
N PHE A 198 -4.54 -7.31 -10.61
CA PHE A 198 -4.66 -8.63 -11.25
C PHE A 198 -3.49 -8.93 -12.20
N TYR A 199 -2.27 -8.86 -11.67
CA TYR A 199 -1.02 -9.17 -12.37
C TYR A 199 0.03 -9.65 -11.34
N GLU A 200 1.29 -9.81 -11.75
CA GLU A 200 2.42 -10.06 -10.84
C GLU A 200 2.52 -8.97 -9.74
N HIS A 201 1.81 -9.20 -8.64
CA HIS A 201 1.60 -8.25 -7.56
C HIS A 201 1.35 -9.01 -6.25
N PRO A 202 1.74 -8.46 -5.09
CA PRO A 202 1.51 -9.09 -3.78
C PRO A 202 0.08 -9.57 -3.53
N THR A 203 -0.94 -8.83 -4.00
CA THR A 203 -2.35 -9.23 -3.91
C THR A 203 -2.59 -10.61 -4.52
N MET A 204 -2.04 -10.86 -5.72
CA MET A 204 -2.19 -12.13 -6.42
C MET A 204 -1.35 -13.24 -5.79
N HIS A 205 -0.12 -12.95 -5.35
CA HIS A 205 0.71 -13.93 -4.63
C HIS A 205 0.01 -14.50 -3.39
N LEU A 206 -0.70 -13.63 -2.66
CA LEU A 206 -1.47 -13.98 -1.48
C LEU A 206 -2.77 -14.70 -1.84
N PHE A 207 -3.54 -14.18 -2.79
CA PHE A 207 -4.95 -14.56 -2.98
C PHE A 207 -5.20 -15.61 -4.08
N ARG A 208 -4.24 -15.85 -4.98
CA ARG A 208 -4.39 -16.82 -6.09
C ARG A 208 -4.88 -18.19 -5.64
N GLY A 209 -4.30 -18.72 -4.56
CA GLY A 209 -4.68 -20.02 -4.02
C GLY A 209 -6.15 -20.06 -3.58
N ALA A 210 -6.63 -19.01 -2.91
CA ALA A 210 -8.01 -18.91 -2.48
C ALA A 210 -8.98 -18.78 -3.67
N LEU A 211 -8.62 -17.99 -4.69
CA LEU A 211 -9.38 -17.92 -5.93
C LEU A 211 -9.53 -19.30 -6.58
N LYS A 212 -8.45 -20.10 -6.60
CA LYS A 212 -8.48 -21.47 -7.15
C LYS A 212 -9.35 -22.41 -6.30
N ALA A 213 -9.31 -22.27 -4.98
CA ALA A 213 -9.99 -23.15 -4.04
C ALA A 213 -11.48 -22.82 -3.86
N HIS A 214 -11.98 -21.73 -4.47
CA HIS A 214 -13.38 -21.33 -4.34
C HIS A 214 -14.38 -22.37 -4.85
N ASP A 215 -15.52 -22.48 -4.17
CA ASP A 215 -16.62 -23.39 -4.51
C ASP A 215 -17.49 -22.81 -5.62
N ARG A 216 -17.20 -23.23 -6.85
CA ARG A 216 -17.93 -22.79 -8.03
C ARG A 216 -19.36 -23.34 -8.11
N GLU A 217 -19.76 -24.28 -7.25
CA GLU A 217 -21.17 -24.73 -7.19
C GLU A 217 -22.03 -23.73 -6.44
N LYS A 218 -21.47 -23.01 -5.47
CA LYS A 218 -22.18 -22.01 -4.63
C LYS A 218 -22.00 -20.57 -5.08
N PHE A 219 -20.89 -20.26 -5.73
CA PHE A 219 -20.52 -18.89 -6.09
C PHE A 219 -20.36 -18.71 -7.61
N GLU A 220 -20.71 -17.52 -8.09
CA GLU A 220 -20.44 -17.03 -9.45
C GLU A 220 -19.55 -15.79 -9.35
N PHE A 221 -18.44 -15.75 -10.09
CA PHE A 221 -17.38 -14.76 -9.90
C PHE A 221 -17.28 -13.75 -11.04
N PHE A 222 -17.38 -12.48 -10.68
CA PHE A 222 -17.17 -11.32 -11.52
C PHE A 222 -15.85 -10.65 -11.13
N VAL A 223 -15.05 -10.30 -12.12
CA VAL A 223 -13.79 -9.57 -11.91
C VAL A 223 -13.84 -8.25 -12.66
N TYR A 224 -13.65 -7.14 -11.93
CA TYR A 224 -13.60 -5.77 -12.47
C TYR A 224 -12.17 -5.26 -12.40
N ASP A 225 -11.48 -5.33 -13.53
CA ASP A 225 -10.08 -4.91 -13.68
C ASP A 225 -9.99 -3.41 -13.98
N LEU A 226 -9.51 -2.67 -12.98
CA LEU A 226 -9.42 -1.20 -12.98
C LEU A 226 -8.21 -0.68 -13.76
N LEU A 227 -7.19 -1.52 -13.97
CA LEU A 227 -5.96 -1.15 -14.67
C LEU A 227 -5.30 -2.41 -15.25
N PRO A 228 -5.79 -2.91 -16.39
CA PRO A 228 -5.25 -4.12 -16.99
C PRO A 228 -3.78 -3.90 -17.35
N LYS A 229 -2.92 -4.80 -16.87
CA LYS A 229 -1.50 -4.86 -17.25
C LYS A 229 -1.26 -6.00 -18.24
N ASP A 230 -0.06 -6.00 -18.82
CA ASP A 230 0.38 -7.02 -19.78
C ASP A 230 0.23 -8.46 -19.25
N ARG A 231 0.32 -9.42 -20.18
CA ARG A 231 0.11 -10.85 -19.92
C ARG A 231 1.21 -11.41 -19.01
N SER A 232 0.93 -11.43 -17.71
CA SER A 232 1.64 -12.23 -16.71
C SER A 232 0.89 -13.54 -16.51
N GLU A 233 1.52 -14.52 -15.86
CA GLU A 233 0.84 -15.76 -15.47
C GLU A 233 -0.37 -15.47 -14.58
N GLU A 234 -0.24 -14.52 -13.64
CA GLU A 234 -1.34 -14.10 -12.77
C GLU A 234 -2.49 -13.45 -13.54
N SER A 235 -2.20 -12.56 -14.50
CA SER A 235 -3.28 -11.94 -15.28
C SER A 235 -3.96 -12.94 -16.23
N ALA A 236 -3.28 -14.00 -16.67
CA ALA A 236 -3.90 -15.09 -17.42
C ALA A 236 -4.80 -15.95 -16.50
N PHE A 237 -4.30 -16.32 -15.32
CA PHE A 237 -5.04 -17.10 -14.33
C PHE A 237 -6.36 -16.43 -13.93
N VAL A 238 -6.35 -15.12 -13.60
CA VAL A 238 -7.57 -14.43 -13.17
C VAL A 238 -8.63 -14.38 -14.28
N ARG A 239 -8.22 -14.26 -15.55
CA ARG A 239 -9.14 -14.31 -16.69
C ARG A 239 -9.78 -15.68 -16.88
N GLU A 240 -9.06 -16.75 -16.59
CA GLU A 240 -9.59 -18.12 -16.61
C GLU A 240 -10.47 -18.41 -15.39
N PHE A 241 -10.11 -17.87 -14.22
CA PHE A 241 -10.89 -18.00 -12.99
C PHE A 241 -12.26 -17.31 -13.09
N ALA A 242 -12.32 -16.10 -13.63
CA ALA A 242 -13.55 -15.31 -13.65
C ALA A 242 -14.62 -15.95 -14.54
N ASP A 243 -15.84 -16.13 -14.02
CA ASP A 243 -17.00 -16.43 -14.88
C ASP A 243 -17.27 -15.24 -15.82
N HIS A 244 -17.04 -14.02 -15.32
CA HIS A 244 -17.16 -12.78 -16.09
C HIS A 244 -15.98 -11.84 -15.80
N TYR A 245 -15.06 -11.71 -16.76
CA TYR A 245 -13.96 -10.72 -16.69
C TYR A 245 -14.37 -9.41 -17.37
N ARG A 246 -14.32 -8.30 -16.63
CA ARG A 246 -14.69 -6.95 -17.09
C ARG A 246 -13.47 -6.04 -17.05
N VAL A 247 -12.97 -5.64 -18.21
CA VAL A 247 -11.99 -4.55 -18.30
C VAL A 247 -12.74 -3.23 -18.21
N VAL A 248 -12.43 -2.42 -17.18
CA VAL A 248 -13.20 -1.22 -16.87
C VAL A 248 -12.33 0.03 -16.64
N SER A 249 -11.07 -0.01 -17.04
CA SER A 249 -10.12 1.10 -16.91
C SER A 249 -10.64 2.41 -17.53
N ASP A 250 -11.34 2.31 -18.67
CA ASP A 250 -11.84 3.46 -19.44
C ASP A 250 -13.19 3.99 -18.95
N LEU A 251 -13.79 3.35 -17.94
CA LEU A 251 -15.10 3.72 -17.41
C LEU A 251 -14.98 4.65 -16.20
N THR A 252 -15.97 5.54 -16.03
CA THR A 252 -16.12 6.33 -14.81
C THR A 252 -16.52 5.44 -13.63
N ALA A 253 -16.25 5.88 -12.40
CA ALA A 253 -16.64 5.13 -11.20
C ALA A 253 -18.14 4.80 -11.16
N GLU A 254 -18.99 5.76 -11.53
CA GLU A 254 -20.44 5.57 -11.67
C GLU A 254 -20.80 4.52 -12.71
N ALA A 255 -20.17 4.56 -13.89
CA ALA A 255 -20.43 3.60 -14.95
C ALA A 255 -20.04 2.16 -14.54
N ILE A 256 -18.97 2.02 -13.76
CA ILE A 256 -18.53 0.74 -13.20
C ILE A 256 -19.53 0.22 -12.17
N ALA A 257 -19.96 1.07 -11.22
CA ALA A 257 -20.98 0.69 -10.24
C ALA A 257 -22.29 0.26 -10.93
N ASN A 258 -22.76 1.02 -11.92
CA ASN A 258 -23.94 0.67 -12.71
C ASN A 258 -23.78 -0.62 -13.51
N LEU A 259 -22.58 -0.92 -14.01
CA LEU A 259 -22.29 -2.20 -14.64
C LEU A 259 -22.42 -3.35 -13.64
N SER A 260 -21.86 -3.20 -12.44
CA SER A 260 -21.94 -4.21 -11.38
C SER A 260 -23.38 -4.48 -10.92
N VAL A 261 -24.20 -3.43 -10.82
CA VAL A 261 -25.64 -3.54 -10.54
C VAL A 261 -26.38 -4.30 -11.65
N ARG A 262 -26.04 -4.08 -12.93
CA ARG A 262 -26.63 -4.81 -14.06
C ARG A 262 -26.20 -6.28 -14.10
N ASP A 263 -24.96 -6.55 -13.73
CA ASP A 263 -24.44 -7.91 -13.53
C ASP A 263 -25.12 -8.61 -12.33
N LYS A 264 -25.86 -7.84 -11.51
CA LYS A 264 -26.52 -8.26 -10.27
C LYS A 264 -25.51 -8.90 -9.31
N VAL A 265 -24.40 -8.20 -9.06
CA VAL A 265 -23.45 -8.62 -8.02
C VAL A 265 -24.13 -8.50 -6.66
N ASP A 266 -24.07 -9.56 -5.85
CA ASP A 266 -24.61 -9.61 -4.49
C ASP A 266 -23.64 -8.96 -3.50
N ILE A 267 -22.35 -9.29 -3.62
CA ILE A 267 -21.28 -8.81 -2.75
C ILE A 267 -20.14 -8.22 -3.59
N ALA A 268 -19.90 -6.92 -3.45
CA ALA A 268 -18.79 -6.22 -4.07
C ALA A 268 -17.60 -6.12 -3.10
N ILE A 269 -16.45 -6.69 -3.47
CA ILE A 269 -15.24 -6.75 -2.65
C ILE A 269 -14.19 -5.79 -3.22
N ASP A 270 -13.88 -4.74 -2.47
CA ASP A 270 -12.76 -3.82 -2.71
C ASP A 270 -11.44 -4.46 -2.32
N LEU A 271 -10.64 -4.88 -3.31
CA LEU A 271 -9.30 -5.42 -3.09
C LEU A 271 -8.20 -4.34 -3.12
N LYS A 272 -8.58 -3.05 -3.12
CA LYS A 272 -7.65 -1.93 -3.22
C LYS A 272 -7.59 -1.07 -1.96
N GLY A 273 -8.75 -0.60 -1.49
CA GLY A 273 -8.80 0.51 -0.54
C GLY A 273 -8.07 1.76 -1.06
N ASP A 274 -7.55 2.61 -0.16
CA ASP A 274 -6.85 3.85 -0.54
C ASP A 274 -5.36 3.57 -0.89
N THR A 275 -5.16 2.88 -2.01
CA THR A 275 -3.84 2.56 -2.58
C THR A 275 -3.71 3.05 -4.03
N PHE A 276 -2.52 2.94 -4.64
CA PHE A 276 -2.29 3.40 -6.01
C PHE A 276 -3.30 2.81 -7.01
N ALA A 277 -3.83 3.64 -7.91
CA ALA A 277 -4.85 3.27 -8.89
C ALA A 277 -6.14 2.66 -8.29
N SER A 278 -6.48 3.02 -7.05
CA SER A 278 -7.79 2.78 -6.48
C SER A 278 -8.87 3.63 -7.18
N LYS A 279 -10.13 3.20 -7.04
CA LYS A 279 -11.31 3.93 -7.54
C LYS A 279 -12.45 3.77 -6.54
N GLN A 280 -12.21 4.21 -5.29
CA GLN A 280 -13.13 4.03 -4.15
C GLN A 280 -14.51 4.65 -4.42
N GLU A 281 -14.61 5.65 -5.29
CA GLU A 281 -15.87 6.26 -5.70
C GLU A 281 -16.87 5.24 -6.27
N ILE A 282 -16.42 4.09 -6.81
CA ILE A 282 -17.29 3.00 -7.27
C ILE A 282 -18.25 2.60 -6.15
N PHE A 283 -17.71 2.39 -4.94
CA PHE A 283 -18.48 1.94 -3.79
C PHE A 283 -19.37 3.04 -3.21
N ALA A 284 -19.00 4.31 -3.37
CA ALA A 284 -19.87 5.44 -3.02
C ALA A 284 -21.09 5.57 -3.94
N HIS A 285 -21.02 5.03 -5.16
CA HIS A 285 -22.16 4.93 -6.08
C HIS A 285 -23.05 3.70 -5.82
N GLY A 286 -22.64 2.79 -4.93
CA GLY A 286 -23.34 1.53 -4.65
C GLY A 286 -23.14 0.52 -5.77
N ALA A 287 -22.10 -0.29 -5.67
CA ALA A 287 -21.77 -1.36 -6.62
C ALA A 287 -22.59 -2.63 -6.39
N ALA A 288 -22.94 -2.92 -5.14
CA ALA A 288 -23.74 -4.09 -4.75
C ALA A 288 -24.54 -3.82 -3.46
N PRO A 289 -25.55 -4.65 -3.12
CA PRO A 289 -26.27 -4.59 -1.85
C PRO A 289 -25.36 -4.74 -0.62
N VAL A 290 -24.29 -5.54 -0.75
CA VAL A 290 -23.24 -5.68 0.26
C VAL A 290 -21.91 -5.24 -0.33
N GLN A 291 -21.18 -4.37 0.37
CA GLN A 291 -19.85 -3.93 -0.03
C GLN A 291 -18.82 -4.20 1.07
N VAL A 292 -17.69 -4.81 0.70
CA VAL A 292 -16.69 -5.32 1.64
C VAL A 292 -15.31 -4.76 1.27
N SER A 293 -14.58 -4.23 2.25
CA SER A 293 -13.15 -3.94 2.10
C SER A 293 -12.31 -5.14 2.50
N PHE A 294 -11.34 -5.51 1.66
CA PHE A 294 -10.47 -6.64 1.94
C PHE A 294 -9.07 -6.48 1.35
N LEU A 295 -8.07 -6.89 2.12
CA LEU A 295 -6.68 -7.17 1.72
C LEU A 295 -5.81 -5.99 1.27
N GLY A 296 -6.24 -5.19 0.29
CA GLY A 296 -5.38 -4.22 -0.40
C GLY A 296 -4.85 -3.09 0.47
N PHE A 297 -5.70 -2.55 1.37
CA PHE A 297 -5.36 -1.47 2.28
C PHE A 297 -5.47 -1.93 3.74
N PRO A 298 -4.40 -1.86 4.55
CA PRO A 298 -4.40 -2.35 5.93
C PRO A 298 -4.95 -1.31 6.91
N GLY A 299 -6.19 -0.87 6.69
CA GLY A 299 -6.87 0.15 7.51
C GLY A 299 -8.31 0.38 7.09
N THR A 300 -9.03 1.17 7.89
CA THR A 300 -10.41 1.61 7.62
C THR A 300 -10.50 2.42 6.32
N THR A 301 -11.56 2.21 5.54
CA THR A 301 -11.89 3.04 4.37
C THR A 301 -12.47 4.39 4.76
N GLY A 302 -13.06 4.49 5.96
CA GLY A 302 -13.79 5.68 6.41
C GLY A 302 -15.11 5.93 5.66
N MET A 303 -15.54 5.00 4.80
CA MET A 303 -16.67 5.18 3.89
C MET A 303 -17.98 4.67 4.51
N ASP A 304 -19.02 5.50 4.47
CA ASP A 304 -20.36 5.12 4.95
C ASP A 304 -21.01 3.97 4.14
N MET A 305 -20.55 3.78 2.90
CA MET A 305 -21.10 2.79 1.96
C MET A 305 -20.41 1.43 2.02
N ILE A 306 -19.23 1.31 2.64
CA ILE A 306 -18.60 -0.02 2.82
C ILE A 306 -19.19 -0.62 4.11
N ASP A 307 -19.87 -1.76 3.98
CA ASP A 307 -20.58 -2.39 5.08
C ASP A 307 -19.64 -3.14 6.01
N TYR A 308 -18.70 -3.88 5.42
CA TYR A 308 -17.86 -4.81 6.14
C TYR A 308 -16.38 -4.66 5.80
N MET A 309 -15.52 -4.99 6.77
CA MET A 309 -14.08 -5.17 6.56
C MET A 309 -13.67 -6.56 7.04
N ILE A 310 -12.94 -7.28 6.21
CA ILE A 310 -12.40 -8.59 6.60
C ILE A 310 -11.10 -8.41 7.38
N ALA A 311 -11.06 -8.98 8.58
CA ALA A 311 -9.94 -8.94 9.50
C ALA A 311 -9.84 -10.25 10.30
N ASP A 312 -9.08 -10.26 11.38
CA ASP A 312 -9.02 -11.35 12.35
C ASP A 312 -8.92 -10.79 13.79
N HIS A 313 -8.92 -11.70 14.77
CA HIS A 313 -8.85 -11.35 16.20
C HIS A 313 -7.52 -10.72 16.63
N VAL A 314 -6.47 -10.81 15.81
CA VAL A 314 -5.14 -10.27 16.14
C VAL A 314 -4.95 -8.89 15.54
N THR A 315 -5.30 -8.70 14.27
CA THR A 315 -5.21 -7.43 13.53
C THR A 315 -6.18 -6.38 14.10
N ILE A 316 -7.42 -6.80 14.41
CA ILE A 316 -8.42 -5.96 15.08
C ILE A 316 -8.91 -6.71 16.33
N PRO A 317 -8.24 -6.55 17.49
CA PRO A 317 -8.67 -7.16 18.73
C PRO A 317 -10.01 -6.59 19.20
N GLU A 318 -10.67 -7.28 20.12
CA GLU A 318 -11.93 -6.84 20.72
C GLU A 318 -11.79 -5.43 21.35
N GLY A 319 -12.77 -4.58 21.08
CA GLY A 319 -12.81 -3.18 21.49
C GLY A 319 -12.10 -2.21 20.53
N ALA A 320 -11.28 -2.70 19.59
CA ALA A 320 -10.62 -1.86 18.58
C ALA A 320 -11.53 -1.53 17.39
N GLU A 321 -12.67 -2.19 17.23
CA GLU A 321 -13.65 -1.96 16.15
C GLU A 321 -14.12 -0.50 16.10
N ARG A 322 -14.10 0.20 17.24
CA ARG A 322 -14.43 1.63 17.33
C ARG A 322 -13.60 2.54 16.42
N TYR A 323 -12.44 2.07 15.97
CA TYR A 323 -11.54 2.79 15.07
C TYR A 323 -11.80 2.48 13.58
N TYR A 324 -12.84 1.73 13.27
CA TYR A 324 -13.20 1.34 11.92
C TYR A 324 -14.62 1.79 11.63
N SER A 325 -14.86 2.22 10.38
CA SER A 325 -16.21 2.62 9.94
C SER A 325 -17.09 1.42 9.62
N GLU A 326 -16.44 0.33 9.19
CA GLU A 326 -17.00 -0.91 8.74
C GLU A 326 -17.33 -1.84 9.92
N THR A 327 -18.30 -2.72 9.71
CA THR A 327 -18.49 -3.86 10.61
C THR A 327 -17.39 -4.90 10.37
N ILE A 328 -16.72 -5.35 11.42
CA ILE A 328 -15.56 -6.24 11.28
C ILE A 328 -16.01 -7.70 11.14
N LEU A 329 -15.71 -8.29 9.98
CA LEU A 329 -15.85 -9.73 9.73
C LEU A 329 -14.53 -10.43 10.07
N ARG A 330 -14.53 -11.23 11.13
CA ARG A 330 -13.32 -11.89 11.62
C ARG A 330 -13.19 -13.29 11.06
N LEU A 331 -12.09 -13.56 10.37
CA LEU A 331 -11.65 -14.91 10.06
C LEU A 331 -11.01 -15.54 11.32
N PRO A 332 -11.13 -16.86 11.50
CA PRO A 332 -10.78 -17.51 12.76
C PRO A 332 -9.27 -17.52 13.06
N ASN A 333 -8.42 -17.65 12.03
CA ASN A 333 -6.97 -17.76 12.20
C ASN A 333 -6.23 -16.48 11.78
N CYS A 334 -6.23 -16.17 10.48
CA CYS A 334 -5.54 -15.03 9.89
C CYS A 334 -6.41 -14.43 8.78
N TYR A 335 -6.51 -13.11 8.72
CA TYR A 335 -7.25 -12.41 7.67
C TYR A 335 -6.57 -12.58 6.30
N GLN A 336 -5.24 -12.72 6.29
CA GLN A 336 -4.44 -12.73 5.08
C GLN A 336 -4.46 -14.14 4.47
N PRO A 337 -4.92 -14.30 3.22
CA PRO A 337 -4.79 -15.55 2.49
C PRO A 337 -3.32 -15.76 2.11
N ASN A 338 -2.85 -17.01 2.17
CA ASN A 338 -1.52 -17.35 1.70
C ASN A 338 -1.57 -18.61 0.84
N SER A 339 -1.30 -18.44 -0.45
CA SER A 339 -1.31 -19.53 -1.42
C SER A 339 -0.29 -20.63 -1.08
N ASN A 340 -0.75 -21.88 -0.97
CA ASN A 340 0.10 -23.06 -0.79
C ASN A 340 0.73 -23.58 -2.10
N CYS A 341 0.32 -23.03 -3.25
CA CYS A 341 0.86 -23.40 -4.57
C CYS A 341 2.11 -22.60 -4.99
N ARG A 342 2.76 -21.91 -4.04
CA ARG A 342 3.96 -21.10 -4.29
C ARG A 342 5.21 -21.98 -4.45
N HIS A 343 6.23 -21.42 -5.10
CA HIS A 343 7.57 -22.00 -5.14
C HIS A 343 8.07 -22.30 -3.72
N VAL A 344 8.56 -23.51 -3.48
CA VAL A 344 9.21 -23.88 -2.22
C VAL A 344 10.71 -23.73 -2.42
N PRO A 345 11.45 -23.03 -1.54
CA PRO A 345 12.87 -22.82 -1.73
C PRO A 345 13.68 -24.11 -1.96
N GLU A 346 14.60 -24.05 -2.91
CA GLU A 346 15.42 -25.18 -3.31
C GLU A 346 16.60 -25.36 -2.35
N VAL A 347 16.80 -26.61 -1.88
CA VAL A 347 17.87 -26.95 -0.92
C VAL A 347 19.27 -26.72 -1.49
N ARG A 348 19.43 -26.71 -2.82
CA ARG A 348 20.75 -26.54 -3.47
C ARG A 348 21.28 -25.12 -3.45
N ASN A 349 20.41 -24.12 -3.28
CA ASN A 349 20.81 -22.72 -3.24
C ASN A 349 21.50 -22.42 -1.91
N THR A 350 22.57 -21.65 -1.97
CA THR A 350 23.44 -21.33 -0.84
C THR A 350 23.50 -19.83 -0.61
N ARG A 351 23.99 -19.44 0.57
CA ARG A 351 24.28 -18.04 0.89
C ARG A 351 25.20 -17.35 -0.13
N SER A 352 26.13 -18.08 -0.74
CA SER A 352 27.07 -17.52 -1.73
C SER A 352 26.36 -17.03 -2.98
N ASP A 353 25.27 -17.68 -3.39
CA ASP A 353 24.48 -17.29 -4.56
C ASP A 353 23.81 -15.92 -4.40
N TYR A 354 23.71 -15.43 -3.15
CA TYR A 354 23.11 -14.15 -2.79
C TYR A 354 24.09 -13.19 -2.10
N ASN A 355 25.40 -13.42 -2.22
CA ASN A 355 26.45 -12.62 -1.60
C ASN A 355 26.33 -12.50 -0.07
N LEU A 356 25.86 -13.57 0.59
CA LEU A 356 25.72 -13.63 2.04
C LEU A 356 26.90 -14.37 2.70
N PRO A 357 27.36 -13.93 3.88
CA PRO A 357 28.44 -14.59 4.61
C PRO A 357 28.00 -15.94 5.18
N GLN A 358 28.88 -16.95 5.10
CA GLN A 358 28.61 -18.31 5.55
C GLN A 358 28.72 -18.49 7.07
N ASP A 359 29.56 -17.68 7.71
CA ASP A 359 30.01 -17.82 9.10
C ASP A 359 29.38 -16.80 10.06
N LYS A 360 28.47 -15.95 9.57
CA LYS A 360 27.80 -14.91 10.37
C LYS A 360 26.31 -15.18 10.51
N PHE A 361 25.71 -14.66 11.58
CA PHE A 361 24.26 -14.61 11.72
C PHE A 361 23.69 -13.54 10.78
N VAL A 362 22.76 -13.89 9.91
CA VAL A 362 22.19 -12.98 8.91
C VAL A 362 20.80 -12.53 9.35
N PHE A 363 20.72 -11.31 9.90
CA PHE A 363 19.43 -10.62 10.00
C PHE A 363 19.00 -10.15 8.62
N ALA A 364 17.69 -10.01 8.39
CA ALA A 364 17.18 -9.43 7.16
C ALA A 364 16.02 -8.47 7.41
N ASN A 365 15.98 -7.36 6.67
CA ASN A 365 14.76 -6.59 6.47
C ASN A 365 14.54 -6.43 4.96
N LEU A 366 13.47 -7.05 4.48
CA LEU A 366 13.12 -7.09 3.06
C LEU A 366 11.88 -6.24 2.75
N ASN A 367 11.53 -5.35 3.65
CA ASN A 367 10.44 -4.40 3.46
C ASN A 367 10.87 -3.29 2.51
N ASN A 368 9.89 -2.69 1.83
CA ASN A 368 10.14 -1.44 1.11
C ASN A 368 10.70 -0.37 2.06
N THR A 369 11.70 0.39 1.59
CA THR A 369 12.38 1.43 2.36
C THR A 369 11.45 2.50 2.94
N TYR A 370 10.30 2.76 2.29
CA TYR A 370 9.32 3.71 2.82
C TYR A 370 8.71 3.29 4.18
N LYS A 371 8.85 2.02 4.59
CA LYS A 371 8.46 1.52 5.92
C LYS A 371 9.56 1.68 6.97
N VAL A 372 10.79 2.04 6.57
CA VAL A 372 11.95 2.11 7.45
C VAL A 372 12.18 3.54 7.90
N GLY A 373 12.09 3.76 9.21
CA GLY A 373 12.30 5.06 9.83
C GLY A 373 13.55 5.14 10.69
N PRO A 374 13.80 6.32 11.28
CA PRO A 374 14.87 6.52 12.24
C PRO A 374 14.73 5.58 13.45
N ARG A 375 13.51 5.29 13.87
CA ARG A 375 13.21 4.41 15.02
C ARG A 375 13.57 2.95 14.74
N GLU A 376 13.08 2.40 13.63
CA GLU A 376 13.38 1.02 13.20
C GLU A 376 14.89 0.85 12.99
N PHE A 377 15.49 1.76 12.21
CA PHE A 377 16.91 1.67 11.85
C PHE A 377 17.81 1.73 13.09
N ALA A 378 17.59 2.69 13.98
CA ALA A 378 18.35 2.80 15.23
C ALA A 378 18.21 1.55 16.12
N THR A 379 17.02 0.92 16.12
CA THR A 379 16.78 -0.33 16.85
C THR A 379 17.61 -1.48 16.28
N TRP A 380 17.65 -1.63 14.96
CA TRP A 380 18.47 -2.64 14.31
C TRP A 380 19.97 -2.40 14.55
N MET A 381 20.42 -1.14 14.58
CA MET A 381 21.81 -0.84 14.91
C MET A 381 22.17 -1.23 16.36
N LYS A 382 21.25 -1.05 17.32
CA LYS A 382 21.44 -1.53 18.70
C LYS A 382 21.54 -3.06 18.76
N ILE A 383 20.79 -3.79 17.93
CA ILE A 383 20.90 -5.24 17.79
C ILE A 383 22.29 -5.61 17.28
N LEU A 384 22.72 -5.04 16.14
CA LEU A 384 24.02 -5.33 15.53
C LEU A 384 25.18 -5.06 16.49
N LYS A 385 25.14 -4.00 17.30
CA LYS A 385 26.15 -3.74 18.34
C LYS A 385 26.26 -4.84 19.39
N ARG A 386 25.13 -5.49 19.74
CA ARG A 386 25.07 -6.56 20.74
C ARG A 386 25.36 -7.95 20.17
N THR A 387 25.50 -8.04 18.84
CA THR A 387 25.79 -9.26 18.08
C THR A 387 26.92 -8.98 17.07
N PRO A 388 28.20 -8.86 17.50
CA PRO A 388 29.30 -8.47 16.59
C PRO A 388 29.46 -9.40 15.37
N GLU A 389 29.18 -10.70 15.53
CA GLU A 389 29.25 -11.73 14.47
C GLU A 389 27.99 -11.83 13.61
N SER A 390 27.31 -10.70 13.35
CA SER A 390 26.09 -10.67 12.53
C SER A 390 26.15 -9.61 11.44
N VAL A 391 25.32 -9.77 10.42
CA VAL A 391 25.09 -8.79 9.36
C VAL A 391 23.59 -8.53 9.19
N LEU A 392 23.23 -7.45 8.49
CA LEU A 392 21.85 -7.15 8.11
C LEU A 392 21.75 -7.09 6.57
N LEU A 393 21.05 -8.05 5.98
CA LEU A 393 20.58 -7.95 4.61
C LEU A 393 19.46 -6.92 4.53
N PHE A 394 19.66 -5.85 3.76
CA PHE A 394 18.78 -4.69 3.73
C PHE A 394 18.27 -4.42 2.31
N TYR A 395 16.95 -4.41 2.13
CA TYR A 395 16.34 -4.15 0.82
C TYR A 395 16.32 -2.66 0.47
N MET A 396 16.86 -2.32 -0.70
CA MET A 396 16.89 -0.96 -1.25
C MET A 396 16.11 -0.82 -2.57
N GLY A 397 15.50 -1.92 -3.04
CA GLY A 397 14.78 -1.94 -4.30
C GLY A 397 15.71 -1.69 -5.49
N LYS A 398 15.37 -0.70 -6.32
CA LYS A 398 16.13 -0.32 -7.52
C LYS A 398 16.99 0.93 -7.31
N ASP A 399 16.83 1.60 -6.18
CA ASP A 399 17.46 2.88 -5.90
C ASP A 399 18.85 2.63 -5.29
N ASP A 400 19.88 3.30 -5.80
CA ASP A 400 21.21 3.24 -5.19
C ASP A 400 21.24 4.15 -3.95
N LEU A 401 21.29 3.50 -2.79
CA LEU A 401 21.26 4.11 -1.45
C LEU A 401 22.48 3.69 -0.60
N CYS A 402 23.52 3.12 -1.22
CA CYS A 402 24.68 2.58 -0.52
C CYS A 402 25.38 3.63 0.35
N ASP A 403 25.65 4.82 -0.21
CA ASP A 403 26.31 5.90 0.54
C ASP A 403 25.44 6.41 1.70
N VAL A 404 24.13 6.53 1.47
CA VAL A 404 23.17 7.01 2.48
C VAL A 404 23.10 6.01 3.64
N ILE A 405 23.05 4.71 3.36
CA ILE A 405 23.01 3.69 4.40
C ILE A 405 24.33 3.62 5.17
N ALA A 406 25.47 3.77 4.48
CA ALA A 406 26.79 3.72 5.09
C ALA A 406 26.97 4.85 6.11
N GLN A 407 26.66 6.08 5.70
CA GLN A 407 26.71 7.26 6.57
C GLN A 407 25.82 7.12 7.81
N LYS A 408 24.59 6.59 7.64
CA LYS A 408 23.68 6.35 8.78
C LYS A 408 24.20 5.27 9.71
N THR A 409 24.75 4.20 9.15
CA THR A 409 25.30 3.08 9.92
C THR A 409 26.50 3.55 10.76
N GLU A 410 27.41 4.31 10.16
CA GLU A 410 28.53 4.98 10.82
C GLU A 410 28.08 5.95 11.91
N ALA A 411 27.06 6.77 11.64
CA ALA A 411 26.52 7.70 12.63
C ALA A 411 25.94 6.96 13.86
N HIS A 412 25.52 5.72 13.69
CA HIS A 412 25.13 4.84 14.79
C HIS A 412 26.31 4.08 15.41
N GLY A 413 27.55 4.23 14.93
CA GLY A 413 28.73 3.54 15.45
C GLY A 413 28.73 2.03 15.16
N VAL A 414 28.19 1.65 14.00
CA VAL A 414 28.26 0.30 13.43
C VAL A 414 29.08 0.37 12.15
N ASP A 415 29.86 -0.67 11.86
CA ASP A 415 30.61 -0.80 10.61
C ASP A 415 29.64 -0.91 9.40
N PRO A 416 29.71 -0.01 8.40
CA PRO A 416 28.88 -0.07 7.19
C PRO A 416 28.90 -1.41 6.46
N ASP A 417 30.03 -2.13 6.47
CA ASP A 417 30.17 -3.42 5.79
C ASP A 417 29.29 -4.51 6.40
N ARG A 418 28.69 -4.24 7.57
CA ARG A 418 27.69 -5.13 8.19
C ARG A 418 26.29 -4.99 7.60
N ILE A 419 26.06 -4.01 6.73
CA ILE A 419 24.80 -3.85 5.99
C ILE A 419 25.02 -4.34 4.57
N ILE A 420 24.35 -5.43 4.20
CA ILE A 420 24.44 -6.02 2.87
C ILE A 420 23.26 -5.50 2.05
N PRO A 421 23.48 -4.61 1.05
CA PRO A 421 22.40 -4.10 0.23
C PRO A 421 21.84 -5.20 -0.68
N CYS A 422 20.54 -5.21 -0.90
CA CYS A 422 19.91 -6.08 -1.90
C CYS A 422 18.74 -5.41 -2.62
N GLY A 423 18.48 -5.87 -3.84
CA GLY A 423 17.41 -5.37 -4.70
C GLY A 423 16.25 -6.34 -4.90
N ALA A 424 15.39 -5.99 -5.85
CA ALA A 424 14.30 -6.85 -6.29
C ALA A 424 14.84 -8.10 -7.01
N LEU A 425 14.13 -9.22 -6.83
CA LEU A 425 14.34 -10.48 -7.52
C LEU A 425 12.98 -11.01 -7.99
N PRO A 426 12.93 -11.87 -9.03
CA PRO A 426 11.76 -12.68 -9.31
C PRO A 426 11.29 -13.44 -8.06
N GLN A 427 9.99 -13.74 -7.95
CA GLN A 427 9.42 -14.27 -6.71
C GLN A 427 10.07 -15.58 -6.23
N ALA A 428 10.42 -16.50 -7.15
CA ALA A 428 11.10 -17.75 -6.80
C ALA A 428 12.48 -17.48 -6.16
N ASP A 429 13.32 -16.71 -6.85
CA ASP A 429 14.66 -16.31 -6.37
C ASP A 429 14.58 -15.48 -5.07
N HIS A 430 13.51 -14.71 -4.90
CA HIS A 430 13.25 -13.96 -3.67
C HIS A 430 13.03 -14.90 -2.47
N LEU A 431 12.18 -15.92 -2.64
CA LEU A 431 11.93 -16.94 -1.61
C LEU A 431 13.20 -17.77 -1.32
N ASP A 432 13.96 -18.11 -2.36
CA ASP A 432 15.25 -18.79 -2.22
C ASP A 432 16.26 -17.96 -1.43
N ARG A 433 16.39 -16.66 -1.72
CA ARG A 433 17.23 -15.74 -0.95
C ARG A 433 16.80 -15.66 0.51
N ILE A 434 15.50 -15.57 0.78
CA ILE A 434 14.98 -15.53 2.14
C ILE A 434 15.41 -16.79 2.89
N ALA A 435 15.31 -17.98 2.28
CA ALA A 435 15.68 -19.23 2.94
C ALA A 435 17.15 -19.28 3.43
N GLN A 436 18.01 -18.40 2.92
CA GLN A 436 19.43 -18.29 3.28
C GLN A 436 19.71 -17.39 4.50
N VAL A 437 18.73 -16.61 4.98
CA VAL A 437 18.91 -15.72 6.15
C VAL A 437 18.49 -16.42 7.46
N ASP A 438 18.79 -15.80 8.60
CA ASP A 438 18.51 -16.39 9.91
C ASP A 438 17.25 -15.86 10.59
N LEU A 439 17.09 -14.54 10.64
CA LEU A 439 15.93 -13.91 11.26
C LEU A 439 15.56 -12.65 10.51
N CYS A 440 14.30 -12.57 10.09
CA CYS A 440 13.75 -11.33 9.56
C CYS A 440 13.41 -10.37 10.72
N LEU A 441 13.80 -9.11 10.62
CA LEU A 441 13.45 -8.04 11.55
C LEU A 441 12.38 -7.17 10.92
N ASP A 442 11.23 -7.05 11.57
CA ASP A 442 10.10 -6.30 11.04
C ASP A 442 10.21 -4.78 11.29
N CYS A 443 9.38 -4.00 10.57
CA CYS A 443 9.09 -2.60 10.83
C CYS A 443 7.92 -2.45 11.82
N PHE A 444 7.81 -1.31 12.51
CA PHE A 444 6.93 -1.20 13.68
C PHE A 444 5.52 -0.69 13.35
N SER A 445 5.39 0.56 12.88
CA SER A 445 4.05 1.16 12.63
C SER A 445 3.36 0.58 11.41
N TYR A 446 4.14 0.12 10.43
CA TYR A 446 3.67 -0.58 9.24
C TYR A 446 4.51 -1.83 9.07
N ASN A 447 4.00 -2.96 9.54
CA ASN A 447 4.67 -4.26 9.49
C ASN A 447 4.93 -4.73 8.05
N ALA A 448 5.76 -5.75 7.93
CA ALA A 448 5.74 -6.70 6.85
C ALA A 448 4.34 -7.32 6.75
N HIS A 449 3.85 -7.38 5.51
CA HIS A 449 2.59 -8.05 5.16
C HIS A 449 2.99 -9.29 4.36
N THR A 450 2.94 -9.23 3.03
CA THR A 450 3.40 -10.32 2.14
C THR A 450 4.83 -10.77 2.44
N THR A 451 5.74 -9.85 2.78
CA THR A 451 7.11 -10.21 3.15
C THR A 451 7.18 -11.06 4.43
N ALA A 452 6.24 -10.91 5.37
CA ALA A 452 6.18 -11.74 6.57
C ALA A 452 5.70 -13.16 6.23
N SER A 453 4.66 -13.29 5.41
CA SER A 453 4.21 -14.58 4.91
C SER A 453 5.25 -15.27 4.03
N ASP A 454 6.04 -14.51 3.26
CA ASP A 454 7.15 -15.04 2.45
C ASP A 454 8.30 -15.52 3.34
N ALA A 455 8.65 -14.79 4.39
CA ALA A 455 9.62 -15.23 5.40
C ALA A 455 9.26 -16.59 6.00
N LEU A 456 8.03 -16.70 6.53
CA LEU A 456 7.57 -17.94 7.15
C LEU A 456 7.44 -19.09 6.13
N TRP A 457 7.01 -18.79 4.90
CA TRP A 457 6.93 -19.78 3.83
C TRP A 457 8.31 -20.34 3.47
N ALA A 458 9.32 -19.48 3.38
CA ALA A 458 10.71 -19.87 3.15
C ALA A 458 11.37 -20.58 4.35
N GLY A 459 10.64 -20.74 5.46
CA GLY A 459 11.12 -21.43 6.65
C GLY A 459 12.01 -20.54 7.53
N VAL A 460 11.85 -19.23 7.47
CA VAL A 460 12.63 -18.26 8.23
C VAL A 460 11.72 -17.45 9.17
N PRO A 461 12.01 -17.40 10.47
CA PRO A 461 11.21 -16.62 11.40
C PRO A 461 11.31 -15.12 11.12
N ILE A 462 10.25 -14.39 11.48
CA ILE A 462 10.23 -12.93 11.56
C ILE A 462 9.94 -12.50 13.00
N LEU A 463 10.71 -11.54 13.52
CA LEU A 463 10.47 -10.88 14.79
C LEU A 463 9.74 -9.56 14.54
N THR A 464 8.61 -9.34 15.21
CA THR A 464 7.79 -8.13 15.04
C THR A 464 7.45 -7.46 16.38
N LEU A 465 7.11 -6.17 16.30
CA LEU A 465 6.59 -5.37 17.40
C LEU A 465 5.08 -5.17 17.17
N ALA A 466 4.24 -5.73 18.05
CA ALA A 466 2.81 -5.54 17.99
C ALA A 466 2.42 -4.10 18.38
N GLY A 467 1.90 -3.35 17.41
CA GLY A 467 1.34 -2.01 17.63
C GLY A 467 -0.16 -2.02 17.95
N LYS A 468 -0.80 -0.88 17.69
CA LYS A 468 -2.21 -0.60 17.99
C LYS A 468 -3.10 -0.69 16.76
N GLN A 469 -2.65 -0.18 15.62
CA GLN A 469 -3.42 -0.16 14.37
C GLN A 469 -3.27 -1.46 13.57
N PHE A 470 -4.18 -1.71 12.63
CA PHE A 470 -4.16 -2.89 11.76
C PHE A 470 -2.78 -3.15 11.13
N ALA A 471 -2.22 -2.16 10.45
CA ALA A 471 -0.93 -2.28 9.75
C ALA A 471 0.26 -2.60 10.67
N ALA A 472 0.16 -2.30 11.97
CA ALA A 472 1.17 -2.59 12.99
C ALA A 472 0.95 -3.94 13.69
N ARG A 473 -0.03 -4.73 13.21
CA ARG A 473 -0.42 -6.02 13.81
C ARG A 473 -0.48 -7.16 12.80
N VAL A 474 -0.24 -6.90 11.51
CA VAL A 474 -0.30 -7.92 10.45
C VAL A 474 0.70 -9.03 10.67
N ALA A 475 1.97 -8.72 10.93
CA ALA A 475 2.98 -9.76 11.20
C ALA A 475 2.66 -10.55 12.48
N SER A 476 2.00 -9.92 13.45
CA SER A 476 1.55 -10.60 14.67
C SER A 476 0.44 -11.63 14.38
N SER A 477 -0.50 -11.29 13.49
CA SER A 477 -1.53 -12.24 13.03
C SER A 477 -0.92 -13.43 12.29
N ILE A 478 -0.01 -13.13 11.36
CA ILE A 478 0.73 -14.14 10.58
C ILE A 478 1.49 -15.11 11.51
N LEU A 479 2.19 -14.58 12.51
CA LEU A 479 2.91 -15.38 13.50
C LEU A 479 1.96 -16.22 14.37
N SER A 480 0.79 -15.70 14.73
CA SER A 480 -0.23 -16.44 15.48
C SER A 480 -0.71 -17.66 14.69
N ALA A 481 -1.05 -17.48 13.41
CA ALA A 481 -1.48 -18.57 12.53
C ALA A 481 -0.34 -19.55 12.15
N ALA A 482 0.93 -19.16 12.36
CA ALA A 482 2.08 -20.05 12.26
C ALA A 482 2.47 -20.73 13.59
N HIS A 483 1.69 -20.53 14.66
CA HIS A 483 1.96 -21.02 16.02
C HIS A 483 3.28 -20.50 16.61
N LEU A 484 3.65 -19.24 16.30
CA LEU A 484 4.84 -18.56 16.81
C LEU A 484 4.52 -17.20 17.47
N PRO A 485 3.53 -17.09 18.37
CA PRO A 485 3.15 -15.80 18.97
C PRO A 485 4.28 -15.15 19.79
N ASP A 486 5.24 -15.93 20.29
CA ASP A 486 6.39 -15.43 21.07
C ASP A 486 7.38 -14.57 20.25
N LEU A 487 7.23 -14.53 18.92
CA LEU A 487 7.97 -13.62 18.03
C LEU A 487 7.23 -12.30 17.79
N SER A 488 6.09 -12.08 18.44
CA SER A 488 5.38 -10.81 18.51
C SER A 488 5.59 -10.18 19.89
N VAL A 489 6.53 -9.24 19.97
CA VAL A 489 6.87 -8.56 21.23
C VAL A 489 6.12 -7.23 21.38
N LYS A 490 6.10 -6.69 22.60
CA LYS A 490 5.28 -5.52 22.97
C LYS A 490 6.08 -4.24 23.26
N SER A 491 7.41 -4.28 23.17
CA SER A 491 8.26 -3.10 23.34
C SER A 491 9.55 -3.22 22.51
N GLU A 492 10.15 -2.07 22.18
CA GLU A 492 11.43 -2.02 21.47
C GLU A 492 12.56 -2.70 22.24
N GLU A 493 12.56 -2.58 23.57
CA GLU A 493 13.55 -3.24 24.42
C GLU A 493 13.45 -4.77 24.30
N LEU A 494 12.23 -5.31 24.40
CA LEU A 494 11.98 -6.74 24.20
C LEU A 494 12.31 -7.18 22.77
N PHE A 495 12.11 -6.31 21.77
CA PHE A 495 12.49 -6.60 20.40
C PHE A 495 14.01 -6.77 20.26
N ILE A 496 14.79 -5.86 20.82
CA ILE A 496 16.25 -5.94 20.82
C ILE A 496 16.70 -7.19 21.59
N ASP A 497 16.18 -7.41 22.79
CA ASP A 497 16.57 -8.54 23.64
C ASP A 497 16.24 -9.89 22.99
N LYS A 498 15.06 -10.03 22.39
CA LYS A 498 14.64 -11.25 21.68
C LYS A 498 15.52 -11.49 20.45
N ALA A 499 15.80 -10.46 19.64
CA ALA A 499 16.69 -10.60 18.48
C ALA A 499 18.10 -11.03 18.89
N VAL A 500 18.67 -10.41 19.93
CA VAL A 500 20.00 -10.74 20.45
C VAL A 500 20.03 -12.14 21.06
N SER A 501 18.98 -12.54 21.77
CA SER A 501 18.85 -13.87 22.36
C SER A 501 18.81 -14.95 21.26
N LEU A 502 18.00 -14.74 20.23
CA LEU A 502 17.89 -15.66 19.10
C LEU A 502 19.20 -15.77 18.30
N ALA A 503 19.89 -14.66 18.08
CA ALA A 503 21.18 -14.67 17.38
C ALA A 503 22.30 -15.39 18.16
N LYS A 504 22.16 -15.53 19.48
CA LYS A 504 23.11 -16.24 20.35
C LYS A 504 22.68 -17.65 20.70
N ASN A 505 21.51 -18.10 20.24
CA ASN A 505 20.94 -19.40 20.56
C ASN A 505 20.64 -20.19 19.27
N PRO A 506 21.64 -20.89 18.71
CA PRO A 506 21.47 -21.64 17.47
C PRO A 506 20.47 -22.78 17.58
N ASP A 507 20.33 -23.41 18.75
CA ASP A 507 19.39 -24.52 18.96
C ASP A 507 17.94 -24.05 18.87
N GLU A 508 17.63 -22.92 19.52
CA GLU A 508 16.30 -22.32 19.43
C GLU A 508 15.97 -21.85 18.02
N MET A 509 16.94 -21.24 17.33
CA MET A 509 16.78 -20.84 15.93
C MET A 509 16.52 -22.05 15.02
N MET A 510 17.28 -23.13 15.18
CA MET A 510 17.09 -24.38 14.44
C MET A 510 15.71 -24.97 14.70
N ARG A 511 15.26 -25.00 15.96
CA ARG A 511 13.93 -25.49 16.34
C ARG A 511 12.82 -24.72 15.63
N ILE A 512 12.90 -23.39 15.61
CA ILE A 512 11.88 -22.53 14.96
C ILE A 512 11.91 -22.74 13.44
N LYS A 513 13.09 -22.73 12.80
CA LYS A 513 13.21 -22.98 11.36
C LYS A 513 12.71 -24.37 10.96
N HIS A 514 13.01 -25.39 11.76
CA HIS A 514 12.52 -26.76 11.55
C HIS A 514 11.00 -26.83 11.64
N HIS A 515 10.38 -26.20 12.66
CA HIS A 515 8.92 -26.09 12.78
C HIS A 515 8.30 -25.51 11.51
N LEU A 516 8.81 -24.37 11.02
CA LEU A 516 8.27 -23.72 9.82
C LEU A 516 8.43 -24.57 8.55
N ARG A 517 9.54 -25.30 8.40
CA ARG A 517 9.81 -26.14 7.21
C ARG A 517 8.97 -27.42 7.20
N GLU A 518 8.96 -28.15 8.31
CA GLU A 518 8.28 -29.45 8.41
C GLU A 518 6.76 -29.31 8.53
N GLN A 519 6.28 -28.27 9.21
CA GLN A 519 4.84 -28.05 9.39
C GLN A 519 4.23 -27.15 8.32
N ARG A 520 5.00 -26.66 7.34
CA ARG A 520 4.56 -25.64 6.36
C ARG A 520 3.14 -25.84 5.85
N PHE A 521 2.82 -27.04 5.36
CA PHE A 521 1.51 -27.35 4.76
C PHE A 521 0.43 -27.73 5.78
N ALA A 522 0.80 -27.95 7.04
CA ALA A 522 -0.13 -28.25 8.15
C ALA A 522 -0.45 -27.02 9.00
N LEU A 523 0.31 -25.93 8.86
CA LEU A 523 0.06 -24.68 9.57
C LEU A 523 -1.21 -24.01 9.03
N PRO A 524 -2.11 -23.52 9.91
CA PRO A 524 -3.30 -22.77 9.49
C PRO A 524 -2.97 -21.58 8.58
N LEU A 525 -1.79 -20.98 8.75
CA LEU A 525 -1.31 -19.87 7.91
C LEU A 525 -1.29 -20.21 6.41
N PHE A 526 -0.99 -21.47 6.04
CA PHE A 526 -0.82 -21.92 4.66
C PHE A 526 -1.82 -23.01 4.23
N ASP A 527 -2.82 -23.32 5.08
CA ASP A 527 -3.96 -24.14 4.67
C ASP A 527 -4.93 -23.29 3.85
N THR A 528 -4.62 -23.15 2.56
CA THR A 528 -5.38 -22.30 1.62
C THR A 528 -6.83 -22.77 1.50
N GLU A 529 -7.06 -24.07 1.48
CA GLU A 529 -8.38 -24.67 1.34
C GLU A 529 -9.25 -24.36 2.55
N ALA A 530 -8.76 -24.62 3.78
CA ALA A 530 -9.48 -24.30 5.00
C ALA A 530 -9.75 -22.78 5.12
N TRP A 531 -8.75 -21.95 4.84
CA TRP A 531 -8.92 -20.50 4.81
C TRP A 531 -10.03 -20.07 3.84
N THR A 532 -10.09 -20.70 2.66
CA THR A 532 -11.11 -20.39 1.64
C THR A 532 -12.50 -20.78 2.11
N ARG A 533 -12.65 -21.91 2.82
CA ARG A 533 -13.93 -22.30 3.43
C ARG A 533 -14.38 -21.28 4.47
N ASP A 534 -13.47 -20.83 5.33
CA ASP A 534 -13.77 -19.83 6.36
C ASP A 534 -14.20 -18.49 5.73
N PHE A 535 -13.49 -18.05 4.70
CA PHE A 535 -13.82 -16.85 3.95
C PHE A 535 -15.20 -16.95 3.28
N GLU A 536 -15.51 -18.06 2.61
CA GLU A 536 -16.83 -18.30 2.02
C GLU A 536 -17.95 -18.38 3.04
N ASN A 537 -17.71 -18.98 4.20
CA ASN A 537 -18.68 -19.00 5.30
C ASN A 537 -19.02 -17.59 5.77
N ALA A 538 -18.03 -16.70 5.87
CA ALA A 538 -18.25 -15.30 6.19
C ALA A 538 -19.06 -14.57 5.10
N LEU A 539 -18.77 -14.84 3.81
CA LEU A 539 -19.56 -14.29 2.69
C LEU A 539 -21.01 -14.80 2.69
N HIS A 540 -21.22 -16.09 2.95
CA HIS A 540 -22.55 -16.67 3.10
C HIS A 540 -23.32 -16.02 4.24
N GLN A 541 -22.68 -15.82 5.39
CA GLN A 541 -23.30 -15.20 6.56
C GLN A 541 -23.84 -13.81 6.22
N ILE A 542 -23.00 -12.91 5.70
CA ILE A 542 -23.42 -11.54 5.39
C ILE A 542 -24.47 -11.48 4.27
N TYR A 543 -24.38 -12.39 3.30
CA TYR A 543 -25.41 -12.52 2.26
C TYR A 543 -26.79 -12.83 2.87
N HIS A 544 -26.87 -13.83 3.74
CA HIS A 544 -28.13 -14.25 4.35
C HIS A 544 -28.70 -13.23 5.34
N GLU A 545 -27.83 -12.56 6.12
CA GLU A 545 -28.23 -11.47 7.01
C GLU A 545 -28.86 -10.31 6.21
N THR A 546 -28.22 -9.92 5.12
CA THR A 546 -28.71 -8.86 4.24
C THR A 546 -30.02 -9.23 3.53
N GLN A 547 -30.17 -10.47 3.05
CA GLN A 547 -31.43 -10.96 2.46
C GLN A 547 -32.57 -10.97 3.49
N SER A 548 -32.29 -11.38 4.73
CA SER A 548 -33.30 -11.45 5.79
C SER A 548 -33.79 -10.06 6.20
N ALA A 549 -32.89 -9.08 6.30
CA ALA A 549 -33.22 -7.70 6.63
C ALA A 549 -34.06 -6.98 5.56
N ALA A 550 -34.00 -7.42 4.30
CA ALA A 550 -34.81 -6.87 3.21
C ALA A 550 -36.23 -7.46 3.15
N GLY A 551 -36.44 -8.64 3.72
CA GLY A 551 -37.74 -9.32 3.78
C GLY A 551 -38.59 -8.97 5.00
N SER A 552 -38.01 -8.33 6.01
CA SER A 552 -38.66 -7.77 7.20
C SER A 552 -39.08 -6.32 7.01
#